data_AF-A0A7L1WDP2-F1
#
_entry.id   AF-A0A7L1WDP2-F1
#
_cell.length_a   1.000
_cell.length_b   1.000
_cell.length_c   1.000
_cell.angle_alpha   90.00
_cell.angle_beta   90.00
_cell.angle_gamma   90.00
#
_symmetry.space_group_name_H-M   'P 1'
#
loop_
_entity.id
_entity.type
_entity.pdbx_description
1 polymer ?
#
loop_
_entity_poly.entity_id
_entity_poly.type
_entity_poly.pdbx_seq_one_letter_code
_entity_poly.pdbx_strand_id
1 'polypeptide(L)'
;RAVLRKASALEYKIQRRALRKEDFINYIQYEVNLLELIKKRRARIGYSFKKDEIEHSILHRVHSLFNRATGKWKDDVQLWLSHVAFCKQWNAKHQLSKVFSTMLAIHSNKPALWIMAAKWEMETRLSSESARHLFLRALRFHPECPKLYQEYFRMELMHAEKQRKEKKEFEQAKMDLGEFNYSEEILNGEMARIVYRDASQKIKGVEFQLAVLSIAKLFDFTQDLQKEILECLQTIYADDPLTWNYMARRELELGSVQPTENTTKQKKVSEIAQREERCCAVFDEAVRAVPAGDMWKCYITFCLERYNRKTNSEELKQKRLERTLNVFSKAHESNLLSEALYKQWLQLLLDSNLSEKAVEVAEAAARHFSQSVEMWQMRLQVLIQLKRGDVTQCFEEAIKHVKSKGALPLWTLWVEWSEGTNSKEDTEALYQRSLHATTPAESVTMKEMYLDWTYRNCGYKKVKRLFTSLCENRPFSLDFFRKMIQIEKEQESCKMLHMREYYERALREFGSTNTDLWLDYIKEELSHPQGKPENCGSIHWRAMKMLQGDLVEDFVSKYTLLQTGLL
;
A
#
# COMPACT_ATOMS: atom_id res chain seq x y z
N ARG A 1 -24.10 -39.96 27.65
CA ARG A 1 -23.19 -39.93 28.83
C ARG A 1 -21.95 -39.05 28.61
N ALA A 2 -21.17 -39.22 27.54
CA ALA A 2 -19.99 -38.36 27.25
C ALA A 2 -20.33 -36.87 27.06
N VAL A 3 -21.41 -36.55 26.32
CA VAL A 3 -21.89 -35.17 26.11
C VAL A 3 -22.23 -34.47 27.43
N LEU A 4 -22.91 -35.17 28.35
CA LEU A 4 -23.29 -34.65 29.66
C LEU A 4 -22.07 -34.41 30.56
N ARG A 5 -21.09 -35.33 30.55
CA ARG A 5 -19.83 -35.17 31.30
C ARG A 5 -19.04 -33.94 30.81
N LYS A 6 -18.95 -33.75 29.49
CA LYS A 6 -18.23 -32.62 28.90
C LYS A 6 -18.95 -31.28 29.15
N ALA A 7 -20.28 -31.24 29.06
CA ALA A 7 -21.07 -30.06 29.42
C ALA A 7 -20.91 -29.71 30.92
N SER A 8 -21.00 -30.69 31.81
CA SER A 8 -20.85 -30.48 33.27
C SER A 8 -19.46 -29.97 33.64
N ALA A 9 -18.41 -30.47 32.98
CA ALA A 9 -17.05 -29.99 33.19
C ALA A 9 -16.85 -28.53 32.75
N LEU A 10 -17.50 -28.12 31.65
CA LEU A 10 -17.47 -26.73 31.18
C LEU A 10 -18.31 -25.81 32.08
N GLU A 11 -19.48 -26.27 32.54
CA GLU A 11 -20.33 -25.58 33.52
C GLU A 11 -19.55 -25.29 34.82
N TYR A 12 -18.81 -26.28 35.34
CA TYR A 12 -17.99 -26.10 36.53
C TYR A 12 -16.88 -25.06 36.34
N LYS A 13 -16.29 -24.96 35.14
CA LYS A 13 -15.25 -23.96 34.84
C LYS A 13 -15.79 -22.54 34.88
N ILE A 14 -17.00 -22.31 34.38
CA ILE A 14 -17.64 -20.97 34.35
C ILE A 14 -18.34 -20.58 35.66
N GLN A 15 -18.34 -21.45 36.67
CA GLN A 15 -18.83 -21.18 38.03
C GLN A 15 -17.70 -20.87 39.02
N ARG A 16 -16.43 -20.94 38.58
CA ARG A 16 -15.27 -20.65 39.44
C ARG A 16 -15.23 -19.18 39.85
N ARG A 17 -14.65 -18.91 41.04
CA ARG A 17 -14.46 -17.55 41.56
C ARG A 17 -13.59 -16.68 40.63
N ALA A 18 -12.54 -17.26 40.06
CA ALA A 18 -11.72 -16.64 39.02
C ALA A 18 -12.19 -17.08 37.63
N LEU A 19 -13.02 -16.27 36.99
CA LEU A 19 -13.53 -16.56 35.65
C LEU A 19 -12.54 -16.11 34.57
N ARG A 20 -12.26 -17.00 33.61
CA ARG A 20 -11.46 -16.69 32.41
C ARG A 20 -12.38 -16.57 31.19
N LYS A 21 -12.02 -15.66 30.28
CA LYS A 21 -12.77 -15.43 29.03
C LYS A 21 -12.80 -16.68 28.15
N GLU A 22 -11.66 -17.36 28.05
CA GLU A 22 -11.48 -18.60 27.28
C GLU A 22 -12.44 -19.71 27.71
N ASP A 23 -12.75 -19.82 29.01
CA ASP A 23 -13.68 -20.84 29.50
C ASP A 23 -15.11 -20.61 28.95
N PHE A 24 -15.55 -19.35 28.84
CA PHE A 24 -16.83 -19.00 28.22
C PHE A 24 -16.81 -19.26 26.70
N ILE A 25 -15.75 -18.84 26.00
CA ILE A 25 -15.61 -19.06 24.56
C ILE A 25 -15.63 -20.55 24.23
N ASN A 26 -14.84 -21.35 24.96
CA ASN A 26 -14.80 -22.80 24.79
C ASN A 26 -16.15 -23.45 25.06
N TYR A 27 -16.89 -22.95 26.05
CA TYR A 27 -18.20 -23.51 26.35
C TYR A 27 -19.24 -23.15 25.28
N ILE A 28 -19.27 -21.89 24.84
CA ILE A 28 -20.11 -21.43 23.74
C ILE A 28 -19.83 -22.24 22.48
N GLN A 29 -18.56 -22.39 22.09
CA GLN A 29 -18.17 -23.17 20.91
C GLN A 29 -18.65 -24.62 20.99
N TYR A 30 -18.53 -25.23 22.17
CA TYR A 30 -19.01 -26.59 22.39
C TYR A 30 -20.53 -26.72 22.19
N GLU A 31 -21.32 -25.80 22.74
CA GLU A 31 -22.78 -25.80 22.60
C GLU A 31 -23.25 -25.50 21.17
N VAL A 32 -22.58 -24.57 20.47
CA VAL A 32 -22.83 -24.29 19.05
C VAL A 32 -22.56 -25.54 18.19
N ASN A 33 -21.40 -26.16 18.37
CA ASN A 33 -21.04 -27.38 17.65
C ASN A 33 -22.02 -28.53 17.94
N LEU A 34 -22.46 -28.67 19.18
CA LEU A 34 -23.45 -29.67 19.57
C LEU A 34 -24.79 -29.43 18.85
N LEU A 35 -25.24 -28.19 18.79
CA LEU A 35 -26.48 -27.81 18.11
C LEU A 35 -26.40 -28.08 16.59
N GLU A 36 -25.28 -27.76 15.95
CA GLU A 36 -25.04 -28.06 14.53
C GLU A 36 -25.02 -29.57 14.24
N LEU A 37 -24.40 -30.36 15.10
CA LEU A 37 -24.39 -31.83 14.99
C LEU A 37 -25.80 -32.41 15.12
N ILE A 38 -26.61 -31.90 16.04
CA ILE A 38 -28.01 -32.30 16.20
C ILE A 38 -28.80 -32.01 14.92
N LYS A 39 -28.65 -30.80 14.35
CA LYS A 39 -29.30 -30.44 13.07
C LYS A 39 -28.89 -31.35 11.92
N LYS A 40 -27.59 -31.58 11.73
CA LYS A 40 -27.06 -32.48 10.69
C LYS A 40 -27.60 -33.90 10.83
N ARG A 41 -27.68 -34.41 12.06
CA ARG A 41 -28.24 -35.74 12.35
C ARG A 41 -29.74 -35.81 12.05
N ARG A 42 -30.52 -34.80 12.46
CA ARG A 42 -31.96 -34.74 12.18
C ARG A 42 -32.26 -34.67 10.68
N ALA A 43 -31.50 -33.87 9.94
CA ALA A 43 -31.62 -33.78 8.48
C ALA A 43 -31.33 -35.12 7.79
N ARG A 44 -30.31 -35.86 8.26
CA ARG A 44 -29.96 -37.18 7.70
C ARG A 44 -31.00 -38.26 7.99
N ILE A 45 -31.59 -38.24 9.19
CA ILE A 45 -32.50 -39.30 9.66
C ILE A 45 -33.97 -38.98 9.33
N GLY A 46 -34.30 -37.73 8.99
CA GLY A 46 -35.68 -37.31 8.74
C GLY A 46 -36.54 -37.25 10.01
N TYR A 47 -35.92 -37.10 11.20
CA TYR A 47 -36.60 -37.21 12.50
C TYR A 47 -36.75 -35.85 13.20
N SER A 48 -37.98 -35.39 13.35
CA SER A 48 -38.34 -34.05 13.87
C SER A 48 -38.94 -34.05 15.29
N PHE A 49 -39.04 -35.20 15.97
CA PHE A 49 -39.60 -35.26 17.32
C PHE A 49 -38.85 -34.37 18.32
N LYS A 50 -39.59 -33.62 19.15
CA LYS A 50 -39.06 -32.70 20.17
C LYS A 50 -37.98 -31.74 19.67
N LYS A 51 -38.05 -31.35 18.40
CA LYS A 51 -37.07 -30.45 17.78
C LYS A 51 -36.96 -29.14 18.57
N ASP A 52 -38.10 -28.52 18.85
CA ASP A 52 -38.15 -27.23 19.52
C ASP A 52 -37.69 -27.31 20.97
N GLU A 53 -38.10 -28.33 21.73
CA GLU A 53 -37.66 -28.53 23.12
C GLU A 53 -36.12 -28.64 23.24
N ILE A 54 -35.50 -29.39 22.33
CA ILE A 54 -34.06 -29.68 22.39
C ILE A 54 -33.24 -28.51 21.80
N GLU A 55 -33.60 -28.05 20.60
CA GLU A 55 -32.85 -26.97 19.93
C GLU A 55 -33.04 -25.64 20.67
N HIS A 56 -34.24 -25.30 21.13
CA HIS A 56 -34.51 -24.04 21.84
C HIS A 56 -33.81 -23.99 23.20
N SER A 57 -33.74 -25.11 23.93
CA SER A 57 -33.02 -25.18 25.20
C SER A 57 -31.51 -24.92 25.04
N ILE A 58 -30.89 -25.48 23.98
CA ILE A 58 -29.48 -25.22 23.66
C ILE A 58 -29.29 -23.76 23.23
N LEU A 59 -30.16 -23.24 22.36
CA LEU A 59 -30.12 -21.83 21.93
C LEU A 59 -30.20 -20.86 23.11
N HIS A 60 -31.14 -21.08 24.03
CA HIS A 60 -31.31 -20.27 25.23
C HIS A 60 -30.06 -20.30 26.11
N ARG A 61 -29.45 -21.48 26.27
CA ARG A 61 -28.21 -21.63 27.05
C ARG A 61 -27.04 -20.91 26.39
N VAL A 62 -26.87 -21.00 25.07
CA VAL A 62 -25.84 -20.23 24.34
C VAL A 62 -26.05 -18.73 24.51
N HIS A 63 -27.29 -18.23 24.41
CA HIS A 63 -27.59 -16.82 24.66
C HIS A 63 -27.28 -16.41 26.10
N SER A 64 -27.62 -17.24 27.10
CA SER A 64 -27.29 -16.98 28.50
C SER A 64 -25.77 -16.90 28.73
N LEU A 65 -25.01 -17.80 28.10
CA LEU A 65 -23.54 -17.79 28.16
C LEU A 65 -22.96 -16.52 27.53
N PHE A 66 -23.44 -16.13 26.35
CA PHE A 66 -23.02 -14.89 25.70
C PHE A 66 -23.39 -13.66 26.55
N ASN A 67 -24.60 -13.59 27.10
CA ASN A 67 -25.02 -12.47 27.97
C ASN A 67 -24.14 -12.34 29.22
N ARG A 68 -23.79 -13.47 29.85
CA ARG A 68 -22.86 -13.49 30.99
C ARG A 68 -21.44 -13.06 30.59
N ALA A 69 -20.97 -13.53 29.43
CA ALA A 69 -19.64 -13.21 28.95
C ALA A 69 -19.53 -11.73 28.56
N THR A 70 -20.45 -11.22 27.74
CA THR A 70 -20.51 -9.81 27.32
C THR A 70 -20.77 -8.86 28.49
N GLY A 71 -21.53 -9.29 29.51
CA GLY A 71 -21.72 -8.53 30.74
C GLY A 71 -20.45 -8.38 31.59
N LYS A 72 -19.52 -9.35 31.53
CA LYS A 72 -18.26 -9.32 32.29
C LYS A 72 -17.10 -8.69 31.51
N TRP A 73 -16.94 -9.03 30.24
CA TRP A 73 -15.90 -8.50 29.35
C TRP A 73 -16.51 -7.52 28.34
N LYS A 74 -17.10 -6.43 28.87
CA LYS A 74 -17.86 -5.46 28.09
C LYS A 74 -17.05 -4.78 26.99
N ASP A 75 -15.75 -4.60 27.19
CA ASP A 75 -14.86 -3.91 26.24
C ASP A 75 -14.49 -4.74 25.00
N ASP A 76 -14.69 -6.07 25.06
CA ASP A 76 -14.29 -6.99 24.00
C ASP A 76 -15.33 -7.01 22.86
N VAL A 77 -15.09 -6.17 21.86
CA VAL A 77 -15.95 -6.10 20.66
C VAL A 77 -16.00 -7.42 19.90
N GLN A 78 -14.94 -8.24 19.89
CA GLN A 78 -14.95 -9.51 19.16
C GLN A 78 -15.94 -10.50 19.78
N LEU A 79 -16.08 -10.47 21.12
CA LEU A 79 -17.08 -11.26 21.82
C LEU A 79 -18.51 -10.85 21.45
N TRP A 80 -18.78 -9.54 21.36
CA TRP A 80 -20.07 -9.02 20.88
C TRP A 80 -20.35 -9.39 19.43
N LEU A 81 -19.36 -9.26 18.54
CA LEU A 81 -19.49 -9.65 17.13
C LEU A 81 -19.76 -11.15 16.97
N SER A 82 -19.15 -11.99 17.82
CA SER A 82 -19.41 -13.44 17.86
C SER A 82 -20.86 -13.74 18.28
N HIS A 83 -21.39 -12.99 19.25
CA HIS A 83 -22.80 -13.10 19.66
C HIS A 83 -23.75 -12.65 18.55
N VAL A 84 -23.44 -11.54 17.86
CA VAL A 84 -24.18 -11.06 16.68
C VAL A 84 -24.18 -12.11 15.56
N ALA A 85 -23.02 -12.69 15.25
CA ALA A 85 -22.89 -13.72 14.22
C ALA A 85 -23.74 -14.96 14.55
N PHE A 86 -23.72 -15.40 15.81
CA PHE A 86 -24.58 -16.48 16.28
C PHE A 86 -26.07 -16.12 16.13
N CYS A 87 -26.49 -14.94 16.60
CA CYS A 87 -27.88 -14.50 16.44
C CYS A 87 -28.34 -14.46 14.97
N LYS A 88 -27.46 -14.08 14.03
CA LYS A 88 -27.74 -14.11 12.59
C LYS A 88 -27.87 -15.55 12.06
N GLN A 89 -26.94 -16.44 12.42
CA GLN A 89 -26.94 -17.85 12.00
C GLN A 89 -28.23 -18.58 12.40
N TRP A 90 -28.79 -18.25 13.56
CA TRP A 90 -29.98 -18.89 14.11
C TRP A 90 -31.26 -18.07 13.94
N ASN A 91 -31.24 -17.00 13.15
CA ASN A 91 -32.37 -16.12 12.86
C ASN A 91 -33.09 -15.58 14.12
N ALA A 92 -32.34 -15.33 15.20
CA ALA A 92 -32.87 -14.88 16.49
C ALA A 92 -33.11 -13.36 16.49
N LYS A 93 -34.05 -12.88 15.67
CA LYS A 93 -34.24 -11.43 15.38
C LYS A 93 -34.43 -10.56 16.63
N HIS A 94 -35.32 -10.97 17.53
CA HIS A 94 -35.59 -10.18 18.75
C HIS A 94 -34.38 -10.10 19.70
N GLN A 95 -33.65 -11.21 19.85
CA GLN A 95 -32.43 -11.21 20.67
C GLN A 95 -31.34 -10.37 20.03
N LEU A 96 -31.21 -10.42 18.70
CA LEU A 96 -30.22 -9.63 17.98
C LEU A 96 -30.43 -8.12 18.15
N SER A 97 -31.68 -7.63 18.07
CA SER A 97 -31.98 -6.21 18.30
C SER A 97 -31.62 -5.77 19.74
N LYS A 98 -31.85 -6.64 20.74
CA LYS A 98 -31.40 -6.40 22.12
C LYS A 98 -29.88 -6.34 22.23
N VAL A 99 -29.18 -7.30 21.62
CA VAL A 99 -27.70 -7.34 21.58
C VAL A 99 -27.15 -6.06 20.96
N PHE A 100 -27.67 -5.64 19.81
CA PHE A 100 -27.28 -4.36 19.19
C PHE A 100 -27.53 -3.17 20.11
N SER A 101 -28.70 -3.10 20.75
CA SER A 101 -29.03 -2.00 21.68
C SER A 101 -28.05 -1.93 22.85
N THR A 102 -27.69 -3.06 23.45
CA THR A 102 -26.71 -3.12 24.55
C THR A 102 -25.29 -2.84 24.09
N MET A 103 -24.89 -3.38 22.94
CA MET A 103 -23.56 -3.21 22.36
C MET A 103 -23.31 -1.75 22.00
N LEU A 104 -24.29 -1.07 21.38
CA LEU A 104 -24.19 0.34 21.00
C LEU A 104 -24.24 1.30 22.19
N ALA A 105 -24.87 0.90 23.30
CA ALA A 105 -24.83 1.69 24.54
C ALA A 105 -23.42 1.71 25.16
N ILE A 106 -22.66 0.62 25.03
CA ILE A 106 -21.30 0.49 25.57
C ILE A 106 -20.25 1.01 24.57
N HIS A 107 -20.40 0.68 23.29
CA HIS A 107 -19.46 1.01 22.22
C HIS A 107 -19.99 2.11 21.29
N SER A 108 -20.57 3.16 21.87
CA SER A 108 -21.13 4.28 21.11
C SER A 108 -20.08 5.01 20.26
N ASN A 109 -18.80 4.95 20.66
CA ASN A 109 -17.67 5.59 19.99
C ASN A 109 -17.21 4.91 18.69
N LYS A 110 -17.84 3.82 18.23
CA LYS A 110 -17.43 3.09 17.02
C LYS A 110 -18.49 3.20 15.92
N PRO A 111 -18.33 4.09 14.91
CA PRO A 111 -19.31 4.29 13.82
C PRO A 111 -19.67 3.01 13.06
N ALA A 112 -18.71 2.11 12.85
CA ALA A 112 -18.91 0.86 12.12
C ALA A 112 -19.97 -0.05 12.77
N LEU A 113 -20.10 -0.03 14.10
CA LEU A 113 -21.10 -0.82 14.82
C LEU A 113 -22.51 -0.28 14.60
N TRP A 114 -22.66 1.04 14.54
CA TRP A 114 -23.93 1.70 14.22
C TRP A 114 -24.39 1.36 12.80
N ILE A 115 -23.48 1.45 11.83
CA ILE A 115 -23.75 1.08 10.43
C ILE A 115 -24.18 -0.40 10.35
N MET A 116 -23.48 -1.29 11.06
CA MET A 116 -23.83 -2.72 11.08
C MET A 116 -25.24 -2.98 11.63
N ALA A 117 -25.60 -2.33 12.73
CA ALA A 117 -26.91 -2.47 13.34
C ALA A 117 -28.02 -1.94 12.42
N ALA A 118 -27.81 -0.75 11.83
CA ALA A 118 -28.79 -0.12 10.95
C ALA A 118 -29.00 -0.92 9.64
N LYS A 119 -27.93 -1.43 9.02
CA LYS A 119 -28.02 -2.33 7.85
C LYS A 119 -28.82 -3.59 8.17
N TRP A 120 -28.57 -4.20 9.33
CA TRP A 120 -29.29 -5.40 9.73
C TRP A 120 -30.79 -5.15 9.97
N GLU A 121 -31.16 -4.06 10.65
CA GLU A 121 -32.57 -3.68 10.86
C GLU A 121 -33.29 -3.47 9.52
N MET A 122 -32.61 -2.86 8.54
CA MET A 122 -33.17 -2.68 7.20
C MET A 122 -33.35 -4.01 6.45
N GLU A 123 -32.30 -4.83 6.35
CA GLU A 123 -32.31 -6.06 5.53
C GLU A 123 -33.21 -7.15 6.10
N THR A 124 -33.26 -7.30 7.43
CA THR A 124 -33.91 -8.46 8.07
C THR A 124 -35.28 -8.16 8.68
N ARG A 125 -35.49 -6.91 9.13
CA ARG A 125 -36.75 -6.46 9.74
C ARG A 125 -37.56 -5.52 8.85
N LEU A 126 -37.01 -5.10 7.70
CA LEU A 126 -37.67 -4.20 6.73
C LEU A 126 -38.16 -2.89 7.35
N SER A 127 -37.59 -2.49 8.50
CA SER A 127 -37.97 -1.28 9.24
C SER A 127 -37.00 -0.16 8.92
N SER A 128 -37.38 0.69 7.95
CA SER A 128 -36.65 1.92 7.62
C SER A 128 -36.61 2.90 8.79
N GLU A 129 -37.69 2.97 9.57
CA GLU A 129 -37.79 3.85 10.74
C GLU A 129 -36.79 3.47 11.85
N SER A 130 -36.63 2.17 12.15
CA SER A 130 -35.66 1.71 13.15
C SER A 130 -34.22 1.99 12.69
N ALA A 131 -33.93 1.76 11.42
CA ALA A 131 -32.62 2.07 10.83
C ALA A 131 -32.34 3.59 10.87
N ARG A 132 -33.33 4.42 10.53
CA ARG A 132 -33.24 5.89 10.61
C ARG A 132 -32.94 6.37 12.03
N HIS A 133 -33.66 5.84 13.03
CA HIS A 133 -33.40 6.17 14.44
C HIS A 133 -31.97 5.81 14.87
N LEU A 134 -31.45 4.66 14.42
CA LEU A 134 -30.07 4.27 14.70
C LEU A 134 -29.06 5.22 14.06
N PHE A 135 -29.27 5.62 12.80
CA PHE A 135 -28.40 6.59 12.13
C PHE A 135 -28.45 7.97 12.79
N LEU A 136 -29.64 8.50 13.09
CA LEU A 136 -29.78 9.79 13.77
C LEU A 136 -29.13 9.77 15.15
N ARG A 137 -29.25 8.67 15.90
CA ARG A 137 -28.56 8.51 17.18
C ARG A 137 -27.04 8.43 17.00
N ALA A 138 -26.57 7.71 15.98
CA ALA A 138 -25.16 7.62 15.66
C ALA A 138 -24.54 8.99 15.30
N LEU A 139 -25.27 9.82 14.55
CA LEU A 139 -24.85 11.17 14.16
C LEU A 139 -24.70 12.12 15.34
N ARG A 140 -25.39 11.88 16.47
CA ARG A 140 -25.16 12.63 17.72
C ARG A 140 -23.79 12.35 18.33
N PHE A 141 -23.27 11.14 18.15
CA PHE A 141 -21.94 10.75 18.64
C PHE A 141 -20.84 11.04 17.62
N HIS A 142 -21.15 10.95 16.32
CA HIS A 142 -20.20 11.05 15.21
C HIS A 142 -20.68 12.03 14.13
N PRO A 143 -20.79 13.34 14.44
CA PRO A 143 -21.41 14.33 13.56
C PRO A 143 -20.64 14.62 12.27
N GLU A 144 -19.35 14.28 12.21
CA GLU A 144 -18.44 14.55 11.09
C GLU A 144 -18.00 13.27 10.36
N CYS A 145 -18.54 12.10 10.70
CA CYS A 145 -18.08 10.82 10.13
C CYS A 145 -18.64 10.59 8.70
N PRO A 146 -17.83 10.64 7.63
CA PRO A 146 -18.34 10.59 6.25
C PRO A 146 -19.03 9.28 5.89
N LYS A 147 -18.46 8.16 6.35
CA LYS A 147 -19.04 6.82 6.13
C LYS A 147 -20.43 6.67 6.73
N LEU A 148 -20.73 7.39 7.81
CA LEU A 148 -22.02 7.29 8.48
C LEU A 148 -23.11 8.01 7.66
N TYR A 149 -22.81 9.20 7.13
CA TYR A 149 -23.71 9.89 6.20
C TYR A 149 -23.86 9.16 4.88
N GLN A 150 -22.79 8.58 4.31
CA GLN A 150 -22.88 7.77 3.08
C GLN A 150 -23.87 6.62 3.23
N GLU A 151 -23.77 5.86 4.32
CA GLU A 151 -24.64 4.71 4.57
C GLU A 151 -26.06 5.15 4.96
N TYR A 152 -26.20 6.26 5.68
CA TYR A 152 -27.51 6.83 5.99
C TYR A 152 -28.23 7.32 4.73
N PHE A 153 -27.52 8.07 3.88
CA PHE A 153 -28.00 8.52 2.57
C PHE A 153 -28.42 7.34 1.68
N ARG A 154 -27.57 6.30 1.60
CA ARG A 154 -27.88 5.06 0.86
C ARG A 154 -29.14 4.38 1.39
N MET A 155 -29.32 4.33 2.71
CA MET A 155 -30.49 3.74 3.35
C MET A 155 -31.77 4.48 2.95
N GLU A 156 -31.78 5.81 2.99
CA GLU A 156 -32.94 6.61 2.59
C GLU A 156 -33.30 6.42 1.11
N LEU A 157 -32.30 6.32 0.22
CA LEU A 157 -32.55 6.04 -1.20
C LEU A 157 -33.11 4.63 -1.43
N MET A 158 -32.56 3.62 -0.75
CA MET A 158 -33.11 2.25 -0.83
C MET A 158 -34.54 2.18 -0.29
N HIS A 159 -34.87 2.97 0.74
CA HIS A 159 -36.23 3.07 1.24
C HIS A 159 -37.18 3.72 0.22
N ALA A 160 -36.77 4.83 -0.41
CA ALA A 160 -37.55 5.46 -1.47
C ALA A 160 -37.76 4.51 -2.66
N GLU A 161 -36.72 3.77 -3.07
CA GLU A 161 -36.82 2.76 -4.12
C GLU A 161 -37.85 1.67 -3.78
N LYS A 162 -37.83 1.18 -2.53
CA LYS A 162 -38.79 0.19 -2.04
C LYS A 162 -40.23 0.72 -2.14
N GLN A 163 -40.48 1.94 -1.65
CA GLN A 163 -41.81 2.55 -1.71
C GLN A 163 -42.29 2.77 -3.16
N ARG A 164 -41.39 3.13 -4.09
CA ARG A 164 -41.70 3.22 -5.52
C ARG A 164 -42.10 1.87 -6.12
N LYS A 165 -41.42 0.78 -5.73
CA LYS A 165 -41.76 -0.59 -6.19
C LYS A 165 -43.13 -1.01 -5.68
N GLU A 166 -43.39 -0.81 -4.38
CA GLU A 166 -44.70 -1.07 -3.76
C GLU A 166 -45.81 -0.29 -4.48
N LYS A 167 -45.63 1.02 -4.71
CA LYS A 167 -46.62 1.84 -5.44
C LYS A 167 -46.92 1.30 -6.84
N LYS A 168 -45.89 0.92 -7.61
CA LYS A 168 -46.07 0.33 -8.94
C LYS A 168 -46.83 -1.00 -8.90
N GLU A 169 -46.56 -1.84 -7.91
CA GLU A 169 -47.25 -3.12 -7.73
C GLU A 169 -48.74 -2.91 -7.38
N PHE A 170 -49.05 -1.95 -6.49
CA PHE A 170 -50.43 -1.60 -6.16
C PHE A 170 -51.20 -1.02 -7.35
N GLU A 171 -50.57 -0.13 -8.14
CA GLU A 171 -51.15 0.42 -9.37
C GLU A 171 -51.45 -0.69 -10.40
N GLN A 172 -50.53 -1.66 -10.57
CA GLN A 172 -50.75 -2.81 -11.45
C GLN A 172 -51.88 -3.72 -10.97
N ALA A 173 -52.05 -3.85 -9.65
CA ALA A 173 -53.10 -4.67 -9.05
C ALA A 173 -54.50 -4.00 -9.07
N LYS A 174 -54.64 -2.76 -9.57
CA LYS A 174 -55.89 -1.96 -9.54
C LYS A 174 -56.53 -1.88 -8.15
N MET A 175 -55.73 -1.89 -7.09
CA MET A 175 -56.19 -1.69 -5.73
C MET A 175 -56.34 -0.19 -5.44
N ASP A 176 -57.35 0.19 -4.67
CA ASP A 176 -57.62 1.59 -4.34
C ASP A 176 -56.51 2.12 -3.40
N LEU A 177 -55.74 3.10 -3.86
CA LEU A 177 -54.53 3.63 -3.20
C LEU A 177 -54.82 4.57 -2.01
N GLY A 178 -56.07 4.65 -1.55
CA GLY A 178 -56.58 5.67 -0.64
C GLY A 178 -55.78 5.90 0.66
N GLU A 179 -55.13 4.87 1.21
CA GLU A 179 -54.30 4.97 2.44
C GLU A 179 -52.78 4.87 2.19
N PHE A 180 -52.33 4.55 0.97
CA PHE A 180 -50.91 4.32 0.63
C PHE A 180 -50.36 5.33 -0.39
N ASN A 181 -50.92 6.53 -0.44
CA ASN A 181 -50.44 7.58 -1.34
C ASN A 181 -49.18 8.25 -0.75
N TYR A 182 -48.02 7.61 -0.90
CA TYR A 182 -46.74 8.23 -0.58
C TYR A 182 -46.57 9.51 -1.41
N SER A 183 -46.27 10.64 -0.75
CA SER A 183 -45.99 11.91 -1.43
C SER A 183 -44.86 11.74 -2.45
N GLU A 184 -44.98 12.37 -3.62
CA GLU A 184 -43.98 12.29 -4.69
C GLU A 184 -42.58 12.75 -4.24
N GLU A 185 -42.51 13.68 -3.31
CA GLU A 185 -41.25 14.18 -2.71
C GLU A 185 -40.47 13.06 -2.00
N ILE A 186 -41.15 12.26 -1.19
CA ILE A 186 -40.55 11.09 -0.52
C ILE A 186 -40.10 10.06 -1.56
N LEU A 187 -40.93 9.82 -2.58
CA LEU A 187 -40.60 8.89 -3.67
C LEU A 187 -39.43 9.37 -4.54
N ASN A 188 -39.17 10.67 -4.60
CA ASN A 188 -38.03 11.26 -5.29
C ASN A 188 -36.80 11.43 -4.39
N GLY A 189 -36.84 10.90 -3.16
CA GLY A 189 -35.68 10.84 -2.27
C GLY A 189 -35.42 12.13 -1.48
N GLU A 190 -36.45 12.94 -1.19
CA GLU A 190 -36.28 14.19 -0.43
C GLU A 190 -35.59 13.96 0.93
N MET A 191 -35.87 12.84 1.61
CA MET A 191 -35.16 12.50 2.85
C MET A 191 -33.66 12.32 2.63
N ALA A 192 -33.25 11.69 1.53
CA ALA A 192 -31.83 11.58 1.18
C ALA A 192 -31.22 12.95 0.84
N ARG A 193 -31.97 13.83 0.17
CA ARG A 193 -31.57 15.22 -0.09
C ARG A 193 -31.35 16.02 1.21
N ILE A 194 -32.23 15.88 2.20
CA ILE A 194 -32.07 16.52 3.52
C ILE A 194 -30.80 16.01 4.21
N VAL A 195 -30.57 14.69 4.21
CA VAL A 195 -29.35 14.08 4.78
C VAL A 195 -28.11 14.61 4.07
N TYR A 196 -28.16 14.75 2.75
CA TYR A 196 -27.06 15.30 1.97
C TYR A 196 -26.76 16.76 2.30
N ARG A 197 -27.79 17.60 2.46
CA ARG A 197 -27.63 19.02 2.83
C ARG A 197 -27.01 19.17 4.22
N ASP A 198 -27.49 18.42 5.21
CA ASP A 198 -26.90 18.41 6.55
C ASP A 198 -25.45 17.92 6.53
N ALA A 199 -25.17 16.86 5.76
CA ALA A 199 -23.82 16.33 5.61
C ALA A 199 -22.88 17.34 4.95
N SER A 200 -23.33 18.04 3.90
CA SER A 200 -22.52 19.01 3.16
C SER A 200 -22.16 20.26 3.97
N GLN A 201 -22.94 20.59 5.00
CA GLN A 201 -22.60 21.67 5.95
C GLN A 201 -21.46 21.26 6.90
N LYS A 202 -21.43 19.98 7.32
CA LYS A 202 -20.50 19.48 8.34
C LYS A 202 -19.23 18.87 7.74
N ILE A 203 -19.34 18.20 6.61
CA ILE A 203 -18.26 17.49 5.95
C ILE A 203 -17.90 18.23 4.67
N LYS A 204 -16.72 18.82 4.68
CA LYS A 204 -16.11 19.45 3.50
C LYS A 204 -15.21 18.47 2.78
N GLY A 205 -15.16 18.58 1.46
CA GLY A 205 -14.24 17.82 0.62
C GLY A 205 -14.91 17.14 -0.56
N VAL A 206 -14.22 17.16 -1.69
CA VAL A 206 -14.70 16.60 -2.96
C VAL A 206 -14.90 15.09 -2.88
N GLU A 207 -14.05 14.37 -2.16
CA GLU A 207 -14.14 12.91 -2.02
C GLU A 207 -15.48 12.46 -1.45
N PHE A 208 -16.01 13.18 -0.46
CA PHE A 208 -17.32 12.88 0.13
C PHE A 208 -18.44 13.13 -0.88
N GLN A 209 -18.41 14.27 -1.57
CA GLN A 209 -19.38 14.65 -2.59
C GLN A 209 -19.42 13.62 -3.73
N LEU A 210 -18.25 13.19 -4.22
CA LEU A 210 -18.12 12.15 -5.23
C LEU A 210 -18.63 10.79 -4.74
N ALA A 211 -18.37 10.43 -3.47
CA ALA A 211 -18.90 9.20 -2.88
C ALA A 211 -20.44 9.22 -2.83
N VAL A 212 -21.05 10.32 -2.38
CA VAL A 212 -22.52 10.47 -2.36
C VAL A 212 -23.09 10.44 -3.77
N LEU A 213 -22.46 11.11 -4.73
CA LEU A 213 -22.86 11.08 -6.14
C LEU A 213 -22.81 9.67 -6.73
N SER A 214 -21.78 8.90 -6.40
CA SER A 214 -21.65 7.49 -6.83
C SER A 214 -22.79 6.62 -6.27
N ILE A 215 -23.24 6.90 -5.05
CA ILE A 215 -24.39 6.22 -4.45
C ILE A 215 -25.68 6.64 -5.16
N ALA A 216 -25.88 7.93 -5.42
CA ALA A 216 -27.06 8.43 -6.12
C ALA A 216 -27.19 7.81 -7.52
N LYS A 217 -26.09 7.70 -8.27
CA LYS A 217 -26.05 7.04 -9.60
C LYS A 217 -26.61 5.62 -9.63
N LEU A 218 -26.67 4.90 -8.50
CA LEU A 218 -27.25 3.56 -8.42
C LEU A 218 -28.79 3.57 -8.53
N PHE A 219 -29.43 4.73 -8.47
CA PHE A 219 -30.88 4.88 -8.42
C PHE A 219 -31.37 5.81 -9.54
N ASP A 220 -32.14 5.28 -10.48
CA ASP A 220 -32.58 6.00 -11.70
C ASP A 220 -33.40 7.26 -11.42
N PHE A 221 -34.12 7.32 -10.30
CA PHE A 221 -34.99 8.44 -9.93
C PHE A 221 -34.26 9.63 -9.30
N THR A 222 -32.95 9.54 -9.09
CA THR A 222 -32.17 10.56 -8.37
C THR A 222 -31.56 11.62 -9.29
N GLN A 223 -31.98 11.72 -10.56
CA GLN A 223 -31.34 12.60 -11.56
C GLN A 223 -31.28 14.06 -11.10
N ASP A 224 -32.32 14.58 -10.46
CA ASP A 224 -32.33 15.96 -9.97
C ASP A 224 -31.40 16.16 -8.77
N LEU A 225 -31.31 15.15 -7.89
CA LEU A 225 -30.34 15.15 -6.79
C LEU A 225 -28.90 15.05 -7.31
N GLN A 226 -28.66 14.28 -8.37
CA GLN A 226 -27.36 14.21 -9.02
C GLN A 226 -26.96 15.57 -9.61
N LYS A 227 -27.89 16.30 -10.25
CA LYS A 227 -27.66 17.67 -10.75
C LYS A 227 -27.31 18.62 -9.60
N GLU A 228 -28.06 18.60 -8.50
CA GLU A 228 -27.79 19.42 -7.31
C GLU A 228 -26.39 19.15 -6.73
N ILE A 229 -25.96 17.89 -6.64
CA ILE A 229 -24.61 17.53 -6.17
C ILE A 229 -23.53 18.03 -7.16
N LEU A 230 -23.78 17.93 -8.47
CA LEU A 230 -22.85 18.40 -9.50
C LEU A 230 -22.70 19.92 -9.49
N GLU A 231 -23.80 20.65 -9.35
CA GLU A 231 -23.78 22.11 -9.20
C GLU A 231 -23.03 22.51 -7.93
N CYS A 232 -23.23 21.80 -6.83
CA CYS A 232 -22.47 22.01 -5.59
C CYS A 232 -20.95 21.79 -5.80
N LEU A 233 -20.56 20.74 -6.54
CA LEU A 233 -19.17 20.48 -6.88
C LEU A 233 -18.56 21.62 -7.71
N GLN A 234 -19.27 22.09 -8.74
CA GLN A 234 -18.79 23.15 -9.64
C GLN A 234 -18.77 24.53 -9.00
N THR A 235 -19.60 24.80 -8.00
CA THR A 235 -19.69 26.13 -7.35
C THR A 235 -18.80 26.25 -6.12
N ILE A 236 -18.81 25.24 -5.25
CA ILE A 236 -18.08 25.27 -3.98
C ILE A 236 -16.65 24.74 -4.13
N TYR A 237 -16.44 23.77 -5.02
CA TYR A 237 -15.16 23.07 -5.20
C TYR A 237 -14.59 23.27 -6.62
N ALA A 238 -14.83 24.44 -7.21
CA ALA A 238 -14.35 24.81 -8.54
C ALA A 238 -12.82 24.80 -8.65
N ASP A 239 -12.13 25.11 -7.55
CA ASP A 239 -10.66 25.19 -7.53
C ASP A 239 -9.99 23.82 -7.29
N ASP A 240 -10.76 22.77 -7.03
CA ASP A 240 -10.22 21.46 -6.66
C ASP A 240 -9.95 20.57 -7.91
N PRO A 241 -8.73 20.05 -8.09
CA PRO A 241 -8.38 19.17 -9.20
C PRO A 241 -9.24 17.91 -9.33
N LEU A 242 -9.74 17.35 -8.22
CA LEU A 242 -10.56 16.14 -8.22
C LEU A 242 -11.95 16.41 -8.80
N THR A 243 -12.49 17.61 -8.61
CA THR A 243 -13.77 18.03 -9.21
C THR A 243 -13.66 17.99 -10.72
N TRP A 244 -12.63 18.65 -11.27
CA TRP A 244 -12.40 18.69 -12.71
C TRP A 244 -12.05 17.32 -13.29
N ASN A 245 -11.25 16.52 -12.59
CA ASN A 245 -10.95 15.15 -13.00
C ASN A 245 -12.23 14.31 -13.11
N TYR A 246 -13.16 14.45 -12.17
CA TYR A 246 -14.44 13.76 -12.24
C TYR A 246 -15.30 14.28 -13.41
N MET A 247 -15.41 15.60 -13.58
CA MET A 247 -16.19 16.21 -14.65
C MET A 247 -15.68 15.80 -16.04
N ALA A 248 -14.37 15.80 -16.24
CA ALA A 248 -13.76 15.33 -17.48
C ALA A 248 -14.06 13.85 -17.74
N ARG A 249 -13.89 12.98 -16.72
CA ARG A 249 -14.16 11.54 -16.85
C ARG A 249 -15.62 11.22 -17.12
N ARG A 250 -16.56 12.03 -16.62
CA ARG A 250 -18.00 11.89 -16.88
C ARG A 250 -18.34 12.01 -18.38
N GLU A 251 -17.62 12.83 -19.15
CA GLU A 251 -17.83 12.97 -20.60
C GLU A 251 -17.58 11.66 -21.38
N LEU A 252 -16.79 10.73 -20.82
CA LEU A 252 -16.62 9.40 -21.40
C LEU A 252 -17.88 8.52 -21.22
N GLU A 253 -18.61 8.71 -20.14
CA GLU A 253 -19.80 7.93 -19.76
C GLU A 253 -21.05 8.38 -20.52
N LEU A 254 -21.23 9.70 -20.70
CA LEU A 254 -22.44 10.30 -21.29
C LEU A 254 -22.76 9.84 -22.74
N GLY A 255 -21.85 9.16 -23.42
CA GLY A 255 -22.07 8.60 -24.76
C GLY A 255 -22.59 7.16 -24.82
N SER A 256 -22.78 6.43 -23.70
CA SER A 256 -23.17 5.00 -23.74
C SER A 256 -24.65 4.73 -24.04
N VAL A 257 -25.42 5.74 -24.46
CA VAL A 257 -26.86 5.61 -24.68
C VAL A 257 -27.09 5.02 -26.07
N GLN A 258 -27.42 3.72 -26.09
CA GLN A 258 -27.85 2.86 -27.20
C GLN A 258 -26.72 2.17 -28.02
N PRO A 259 -26.51 0.85 -27.86
CA PRO A 259 -25.84 0.05 -28.88
C PRO A 259 -26.81 -0.08 -30.07
N THR A 260 -26.74 0.84 -31.03
CA THR A 260 -27.37 0.59 -32.33
C THR A 260 -26.69 -0.64 -32.94
N GLU A 261 -27.50 -1.67 -33.24
CA GLU A 261 -27.06 -3.03 -33.56
C GLU A 261 -26.15 -3.15 -34.80
N ASN A 262 -25.87 -2.05 -35.51
CA ASN A 262 -25.07 -2.02 -36.74
C ASN A 262 -23.94 -0.96 -36.73
N THR A 263 -23.17 -0.85 -35.64
CA THR A 263 -21.95 -0.02 -35.63
C THR A 263 -20.73 -0.80 -36.14
N THR A 264 -20.22 -0.42 -37.32
CA THR A 264 -18.95 -0.94 -37.86
C THR A 264 -17.80 -0.67 -36.89
N LYS A 265 -16.77 -1.53 -36.88
CA LYS A 265 -15.59 -1.39 -35.98
C LYS A 265 -14.97 0.01 -36.06
N GLN A 266 -14.99 0.64 -37.23
CA GLN A 266 -14.46 1.98 -37.48
C GLN A 266 -15.31 3.10 -36.87
N LYS A 267 -16.65 2.95 -36.86
CA LYS A 267 -17.54 3.89 -36.16
C LYS A 267 -17.32 3.86 -34.65
N LYS A 268 -17.15 2.66 -34.06
CA LYS A 268 -16.83 2.52 -32.62
C LYS A 268 -15.50 3.17 -32.23
N VAL A 269 -14.47 3.04 -33.07
CA VAL A 269 -13.17 3.70 -32.85
C VAL A 269 -13.29 5.22 -32.92
N SER A 270 -14.03 5.74 -33.90
CA SER A 270 -14.29 7.18 -34.03
C SER A 270 -15.08 7.74 -32.84
N GLU A 271 -16.13 7.05 -32.40
CA GLU A 271 -16.92 7.43 -31.22
C GLU A 271 -16.07 7.47 -29.94
N ILE A 272 -15.16 6.50 -29.75
CA ILE A 272 -14.24 6.50 -28.61
C ILE A 272 -13.28 7.68 -28.69
N ALA A 273 -12.72 7.97 -29.88
CA ALA A 273 -11.83 9.11 -30.08
C ALA A 273 -12.53 10.44 -29.75
N GLN A 274 -13.76 10.63 -30.23
CA GLN A 274 -14.56 11.83 -29.98
C GLN A 274 -14.89 11.99 -28.49
N ARG A 275 -15.18 10.90 -27.77
CA ARG A 275 -15.38 10.95 -26.30
C ARG A 275 -14.09 11.34 -25.58
N GLU A 276 -12.97 10.76 -25.96
CA GLU A 276 -11.67 11.11 -25.39
C GLU A 276 -11.33 12.59 -25.67
N GLU A 277 -11.70 13.12 -26.83
CA GLU A 277 -11.54 14.53 -27.18
C GLU A 277 -12.38 15.47 -26.33
N ARG A 278 -13.67 15.16 -26.10
CA ARG A 278 -14.51 15.93 -25.17
C ARG A 278 -13.95 15.94 -23.74
N CYS A 279 -13.48 14.79 -23.27
CA CYS A 279 -12.81 14.69 -21.97
C CYS A 279 -11.57 15.59 -21.90
N CYS A 280 -10.72 15.56 -22.92
CA CYS A 280 -9.53 16.41 -22.97
C CYS A 280 -9.87 17.90 -23.05
N ALA A 281 -10.94 18.28 -23.74
CA ALA A 281 -11.38 19.68 -23.79
C ALA A 281 -11.72 20.20 -22.38
N VAL A 282 -12.37 19.38 -21.55
CA VAL A 282 -12.65 19.70 -20.15
C VAL A 282 -11.36 19.81 -19.34
N PHE A 283 -10.38 18.92 -19.55
CA PHE A 283 -9.07 19.04 -18.89
C PHE A 283 -8.28 20.29 -19.35
N ASP A 284 -8.35 20.67 -20.62
CA ASP A 284 -7.71 21.88 -21.14
C ASP A 284 -8.36 23.15 -20.56
N GLU A 285 -9.66 23.13 -20.26
CA GLU A 285 -10.33 24.17 -19.48
C GLU A 285 -9.90 24.14 -18.01
N ALA A 286 -9.86 22.96 -17.40
CA ALA A 286 -9.50 22.76 -16.01
C ALA A 286 -8.10 23.28 -15.66
N VAL A 287 -7.12 23.01 -16.51
CA VAL A 287 -5.73 23.50 -16.34
C VAL A 287 -5.66 25.02 -16.47
N ARG A 288 -6.50 25.63 -17.30
CA ARG A 288 -6.57 27.10 -17.43
C ARG A 288 -7.23 27.74 -16.22
N ALA A 289 -8.27 27.10 -15.68
CA ALA A 289 -8.96 27.56 -14.48
C ALA A 289 -8.11 27.36 -13.21
N VAL A 290 -7.42 26.22 -13.11
CA VAL A 290 -6.63 25.80 -11.95
C VAL A 290 -5.23 25.37 -12.39
N PRO A 291 -4.27 26.30 -12.52
CA PRO A 291 -2.90 26.01 -12.91
C PRO A 291 -2.12 25.42 -11.73
N ALA A 292 -2.47 24.19 -11.33
CA ALA A 292 -1.84 23.45 -10.24
C ALA A 292 -1.15 22.18 -10.74
N GLY A 293 -0.04 21.79 -10.10
CA GLY A 293 0.66 20.54 -10.41
C GLY A 293 -0.23 19.30 -10.27
N ASP A 294 -1.15 19.30 -9.30
CA ASP A 294 -2.11 18.22 -9.11
C ASP A 294 -3.14 18.12 -10.24
N MET A 295 -3.53 19.25 -10.85
CA MET A 295 -4.40 19.25 -12.03
C MET A 295 -3.70 18.61 -13.23
N TRP A 296 -2.45 19.00 -13.48
CA TRP A 296 -1.62 18.38 -14.51
C TRP A 296 -1.40 16.89 -14.25
N LYS A 297 -1.19 16.49 -12.99
CA LYS A 297 -1.10 15.09 -12.60
C LYS A 297 -2.38 14.33 -12.93
N CYS A 298 -3.56 14.88 -12.65
CA CYS A 298 -4.83 14.27 -13.03
C CYS A 298 -4.96 14.10 -14.55
N TYR A 299 -4.62 15.14 -15.33
CA TYR A 299 -4.70 15.11 -16.79
C TYR A 299 -3.72 14.10 -17.40
N ILE A 300 -2.46 14.11 -16.95
CA ILE A 300 -1.43 13.18 -17.42
C ILE A 300 -1.79 11.74 -17.05
N THR A 301 -2.26 11.50 -15.82
CA THR A 301 -2.70 10.16 -15.38
C THR A 301 -3.84 9.65 -16.27
N PHE A 302 -4.80 10.52 -16.60
CA PHE A 302 -5.86 10.18 -17.54
C PHE A 302 -5.30 9.80 -18.93
N CYS A 303 -4.40 10.61 -19.51
CA CYS A 303 -3.79 10.33 -20.80
C CYS A 303 -3.03 9.00 -20.82
N LEU A 304 -2.23 8.72 -19.79
CA LEU A 304 -1.50 7.47 -19.63
C LEU A 304 -2.43 6.25 -19.48
N GLU A 305 -3.50 6.37 -18.68
CA GLU A 305 -4.52 5.32 -18.58
C GLU A 305 -5.15 5.00 -19.94
N ARG A 306 -5.40 6.01 -20.79
CA ARG A 306 -5.94 5.81 -22.14
C ARG A 306 -4.92 5.18 -23.08
N TYR A 307 -3.67 5.64 -23.03
CA TYR A 307 -2.57 5.10 -23.84
C TYR A 307 -2.32 3.61 -23.54
N ASN A 308 -2.32 3.24 -22.25
CA ASN A 308 -2.09 1.86 -21.80
C ASN A 308 -3.25 0.88 -22.09
N ARG A 309 -4.40 1.36 -22.59
CA ARG A 309 -5.50 0.47 -22.98
C ARG A 309 -5.18 -0.27 -24.28
N LYS A 310 -5.21 -1.60 -24.19
CA LYS A 310 -5.11 -2.50 -25.36
C LYS A 310 -6.12 -2.10 -26.43
N THR A 311 -5.63 -1.79 -27.62
CA THR A 311 -6.42 -1.28 -28.74
C THR A 311 -5.90 -1.89 -30.03
N ASN A 312 -6.79 -2.37 -30.89
CA ASN A 312 -6.42 -3.02 -32.17
C ASN A 312 -6.25 -2.03 -33.34
N SER A 313 -6.53 -0.75 -33.11
CA SER A 313 -6.38 0.33 -34.09
C SER A 313 -5.10 1.10 -33.81
N GLU A 314 -4.16 1.06 -34.76
CA GLU A 314 -2.89 1.78 -34.65
C GLU A 314 -3.08 3.31 -34.71
N GLU A 315 -4.04 3.78 -35.51
CA GLU A 315 -4.40 5.22 -35.59
C GLU A 315 -4.85 5.78 -34.23
N LEU A 316 -5.69 5.05 -33.49
CA LEU A 316 -6.15 5.49 -32.16
C LEU A 316 -5.02 5.48 -31.15
N LYS A 317 -4.13 4.49 -31.23
CA LYS A 317 -2.95 4.39 -30.37
C LYS A 317 -1.99 5.55 -30.63
N GLN A 318 -1.75 5.89 -31.89
CA GLN A 318 -0.92 7.03 -32.29
C GLN A 318 -1.52 8.36 -31.80
N LYS A 319 -2.82 8.60 -32.00
CA LYS A 319 -3.50 9.81 -31.49
C LYS A 319 -3.40 9.94 -29.96
N ARG A 320 -3.50 8.84 -29.22
CA ARG A 320 -3.33 8.83 -27.76
C ARG A 320 -1.89 9.14 -27.35
N LEU A 321 -0.91 8.62 -28.08
CA LEU A 321 0.51 8.91 -27.84
C LEU A 321 0.80 10.40 -28.06
N GLU A 322 0.45 10.93 -29.22
CA GLU A 322 0.65 12.35 -29.57
C GLU A 322 0.01 13.27 -28.54
N ARG A 323 -1.21 12.95 -28.12
CA ARG A 323 -1.91 13.68 -27.07
C ARG A 323 -1.17 13.62 -25.73
N THR A 324 -0.74 12.44 -25.31
CA THR A 324 -0.02 12.26 -24.05
C THR A 324 1.27 13.10 -24.05
N LEU A 325 2.04 13.04 -25.14
CA LEU A 325 3.27 13.82 -25.30
C LEU A 325 3.01 15.34 -25.31
N ASN A 326 1.92 15.78 -25.95
CA ASN A 326 1.51 17.19 -25.95
C ASN A 326 1.15 17.68 -24.54
N VAL A 327 0.39 16.89 -23.77
CA VAL A 327 0.04 17.25 -22.38
C VAL A 327 1.28 17.37 -21.51
N PHE A 328 2.22 16.42 -21.62
CA PHE A 328 3.50 16.53 -20.91
C PHE A 328 4.30 17.78 -21.30
N SER A 329 4.33 18.10 -22.60
CA SER A 329 5.03 19.29 -23.11
C SER A 329 4.41 20.57 -22.53
N LYS A 330 3.09 20.71 -22.54
CA LYS A 330 2.40 21.87 -21.95
C LYS A 330 2.59 21.96 -20.42
N ALA A 331 2.59 20.82 -19.73
CA ALA A 331 2.85 20.78 -18.29
C ALA A 331 4.27 21.21 -17.94
N HIS A 332 5.24 20.85 -18.79
CA HIS A 332 6.62 21.30 -18.70
C HIS A 332 6.76 22.79 -18.96
N GLU A 333 6.15 23.32 -20.02
CA GLU A 333 6.14 24.76 -20.32
C GLU A 333 5.54 25.59 -19.16
N SER A 334 4.61 25.00 -18.42
CA SER A 334 4.01 25.60 -17.23
C SER A 334 4.89 25.51 -15.96
N ASN A 335 6.03 24.81 -16.00
CA ASN A 335 6.91 24.53 -14.86
C ASN A 335 6.21 23.86 -13.65
N LEU A 336 5.11 23.13 -13.87
CA LEU A 336 4.30 22.49 -12.82
C LEU A 336 4.43 20.96 -12.80
N LEU A 337 5.37 20.41 -13.58
CA LEU A 337 5.56 18.96 -13.71
C LEU A 337 6.46 18.43 -12.57
N SER A 338 5.98 17.42 -11.84
CA SER A 338 6.75 16.77 -10.77
C SER A 338 7.84 15.83 -11.28
N GLU A 339 8.89 15.59 -10.49
CA GLU A 339 10.00 14.68 -10.81
C GLU A 339 9.53 13.26 -11.22
N ALA A 340 8.55 12.70 -10.52
CA ALA A 340 7.99 11.38 -10.84
C ALA A 340 7.29 11.32 -12.22
N LEU A 341 6.73 12.43 -12.68
CA LEU A 341 6.09 12.52 -13.99
C LEU A 341 7.11 12.74 -15.11
N TYR A 342 8.22 13.43 -14.84
CA TYR A 342 9.35 13.49 -15.79
C TYR A 342 9.92 12.11 -16.08
N LYS A 343 10.07 11.26 -15.05
CA LYS A 343 10.50 9.87 -15.25
C LYS A 343 9.61 9.11 -16.22
N GLN A 344 8.30 9.22 -16.05
CA GLN A 344 7.32 8.56 -16.93
C GLN A 344 7.37 9.13 -18.35
N TRP A 345 7.55 10.43 -18.48
CA TRP A 345 7.67 11.09 -19.79
C TRP A 345 8.92 10.64 -20.55
N LEU A 346 10.07 10.61 -19.88
CA LEU A 346 11.34 10.17 -20.49
C LEU A 346 11.28 8.70 -20.92
N GLN A 347 10.71 7.82 -20.09
CA GLN A 347 10.50 6.43 -20.47
C GLN A 347 9.60 6.32 -21.71
N LEU A 348 8.49 7.06 -21.74
CA LEU A 348 7.58 7.06 -22.88
C LEU A 348 8.24 7.57 -24.17
N LEU A 349 9.10 8.59 -24.09
CA LEU A 349 9.85 9.11 -25.23
C LEU A 349 10.86 8.08 -25.76
N LEU A 350 11.57 7.39 -24.87
CA LEU A 350 12.50 6.32 -25.22
C LEU A 350 11.78 5.14 -25.88
N ASP A 351 10.68 4.69 -25.30
CA ASP A 351 9.87 3.58 -25.84
C ASP A 351 9.27 3.91 -27.22
N SER A 352 9.03 5.21 -27.48
CA SER A 352 8.51 5.71 -28.75
C SER A 352 9.60 6.04 -29.79
N ASN A 353 10.87 5.72 -29.51
CA ASN A 353 12.03 6.02 -30.36
C ASN A 353 12.24 7.53 -30.66
N LEU A 354 11.74 8.42 -29.79
CA LEU A 354 11.93 9.88 -29.92
C LEU A 354 13.18 10.33 -29.16
N SER A 355 14.35 9.86 -29.60
CA SER A 355 15.63 10.00 -28.89
C SER A 355 16.08 11.44 -28.70
N GLU A 356 15.98 12.31 -29.71
CA GLU A 356 16.39 13.73 -29.59
C GLU A 356 15.55 14.47 -28.56
N LYS A 357 14.22 14.32 -28.64
CA LYS A 357 13.30 14.93 -27.66
C LYS A 357 13.53 14.41 -26.24
N ALA A 358 13.88 13.14 -26.09
CA ALA A 358 14.21 12.58 -24.78
C ALA A 358 15.44 13.26 -24.16
N VAL A 359 16.47 13.55 -24.97
CA VAL A 359 17.67 14.26 -24.52
C VAL A 359 17.34 15.70 -24.13
N GLU A 360 16.62 16.43 -24.99
CA GLU A 360 16.20 17.82 -24.74
C GLU A 360 15.38 17.94 -23.44
N VAL A 361 14.39 17.05 -23.26
CA VAL A 361 13.53 17.03 -22.07
C VAL A 361 14.35 16.68 -20.82
N ALA A 362 15.25 15.71 -20.92
CA ALA A 362 16.08 15.32 -19.78
C ALA A 362 17.04 16.45 -19.35
N GLU A 363 17.59 17.19 -20.31
CA GLU A 363 18.40 18.37 -20.05
C GLU A 363 17.58 19.49 -19.41
N ALA A 364 16.41 19.82 -19.97
CA ALA A 364 15.52 20.83 -19.41
C ALA A 364 15.10 20.48 -17.97
N ALA A 365 14.81 19.20 -17.71
CA ALA A 365 14.40 18.74 -16.39
C ALA A 365 15.55 18.78 -15.37
N ALA A 366 16.78 18.41 -15.77
CA ALA A 366 17.96 18.54 -14.92
C ALA A 366 18.29 20.00 -14.60
N ARG A 367 18.09 20.93 -15.55
CA ARG A 367 18.25 22.37 -15.30
C ARG A 367 17.21 22.90 -14.32
N HIS A 368 15.94 22.52 -14.49
CA HIS A 368 14.84 22.91 -13.60
C HIS A 368 15.07 22.39 -12.17
N PHE A 369 15.48 21.13 -12.03
CA PHE A 369 15.77 20.49 -10.75
C PHE A 369 17.27 20.30 -10.52
N SER A 370 18.04 21.38 -10.64
CA SER A 370 19.51 21.33 -10.59
C SER A 370 20.12 20.68 -9.34
N GLN A 371 19.40 20.64 -8.22
CA GLN A 371 19.85 20.00 -6.98
C GLN A 371 19.36 18.54 -6.82
N SER A 372 18.44 18.06 -7.66
CA SER A 372 17.88 16.71 -7.55
C SER A 372 18.82 15.68 -8.18
N VAL A 373 19.33 14.76 -7.36
CA VAL A 373 20.17 13.63 -7.78
C VAL A 373 19.42 12.73 -8.76
N GLU A 374 18.14 12.47 -8.50
CA GLU A 374 17.30 11.59 -9.31
C GLU A 374 17.15 12.13 -10.75
N MET A 375 16.98 13.44 -10.90
CA MET A 375 16.84 14.09 -12.20
C MET A 375 18.13 14.02 -13.02
N TRP A 376 19.28 14.23 -12.38
CA TRP A 376 20.58 14.04 -13.02
C TRP A 376 20.83 12.58 -13.42
N GLN A 377 20.51 11.63 -12.53
CA GLN A 377 20.61 10.21 -12.85
C GLN A 377 19.77 9.83 -14.06
N MET A 378 18.55 10.34 -14.16
CA MET A 378 17.68 10.10 -15.32
C MET A 378 18.28 10.68 -16.60
N ARG A 379 18.81 11.91 -16.57
CA ARG A 379 19.51 12.49 -17.74
C ARG A 379 20.68 11.63 -18.19
N LEU A 380 21.48 11.16 -17.24
CA LEU A 380 22.64 10.31 -17.52
C LEU A 380 22.21 8.94 -18.08
N GLN A 381 21.18 8.31 -17.52
CA GLN A 381 20.64 7.05 -18.03
C GLN A 381 20.14 7.17 -19.47
N VAL A 382 19.43 8.27 -19.81
CA VAL A 382 19.00 8.55 -21.19
C VAL A 382 20.21 8.64 -22.13
N LEU A 383 21.25 9.39 -21.75
CA LEU A 383 22.45 9.54 -22.58
C LEU A 383 23.21 8.22 -22.76
N ILE A 384 23.31 7.42 -21.69
CA ILE A 384 23.96 6.09 -21.70
C ILE A 384 23.18 5.13 -22.61
N GLN A 385 21.86 5.06 -22.49
CA GLN A 385 21.02 4.17 -23.30
C GLN A 385 21.09 4.53 -24.79
N LEU A 386 21.18 5.82 -25.10
CA LEU A 386 21.33 6.35 -26.47
C LEU A 386 22.78 6.32 -26.98
N LYS A 387 23.74 5.88 -26.17
CA LYS A 387 25.18 5.81 -26.51
C LYS A 387 25.75 7.14 -27.02
N ARG A 388 25.35 8.25 -26.40
CA ARG A 388 25.88 9.59 -26.74
C ARG A 388 27.29 9.77 -26.19
N GLY A 389 28.10 10.59 -26.85
CA GLY A 389 29.48 10.89 -26.42
C GLY A 389 29.55 11.86 -25.24
N ASP A 390 28.51 12.65 -25.02
CA ASP A 390 28.52 13.77 -24.06
C ASP A 390 28.30 13.35 -22.59
N VAL A 391 28.32 12.04 -22.32
CA VAL A 391 28.03 11.45 -21.00
C VAL A 391 29.02 11.96 -19.94
N THR A 392 30.32 12.04 -20.25
CA THR A 392 31.35 12.54 -19.32
C THR A 392 31.13 13.99 -18.93
N GLN A 393 30.82 14.85 -19.92
CA GLN A 393 30.53 16.27 -19.67
C GLN A 393 29.29 16.44 -18.77
N CYS A 394 28.25 15.64 -19.03
CA CYS A 394 27.03 15.65 -18.22
C CYS A 394 27.29 15.22 -16.76
N PHE A 395 28.14 14.21 -16.53
CA PHE A 395 28.55 13.82 -15.18
C PHE A 395 29.28 14.96 -14.46
N GLU A 396 30.19 15.67 -15.16
CA GLU A 396 30.90 16.81 -14.58
C GLU A 396 29.97 17.97 -14.24
N GLU A 397 28.96 18.25 -15.06
CA GLU A 397 27.92 19.23 -14.75
C GLU A 397 27.10 18.81 -13.52
N ALA A 398 26.65 17.56 -13.47
CA ALA A 398 25.84 17.04 -12.38
C ALA A 398 26.51 17.23 -11.01
N ILE A 399 27.81 16.93 -10.94
CA ILE A 399 28.59 16.98 -9.70
C ILE A 399 28.94 18.42 -9.30
N LYS A 400 28.99 19.36 -10.25
CA LYS A 400 29.11 20.80 -9.92
C LYS A 400 27.85 21.34 -9.25
N HIS A 401 26.67 20.85 -9.65
CA HIS A 401 25.39 21.31 -9.14
C HIS A 401 24.93 20.59 -7.87
N VAL A 402 25.12 19.27 -7.81
CA VAL A 402 24.79 18.45 -6.65
C VAL A 402 25.94 18.56 -5.64
N LYS A 403 25.71 19.25 -4.51
CA LYS A 403 26.69 19.35 -3.42
C LYS A 403 27.09 17.96 -2.93
N SER A 404 28.27 17.84 -2.31
CA SER A 404 28.91 16.56 -1.94
C SER A 404 28.06 15.58 -1.12
N LYS A 405 26.99 16.02 -0.44
CA LYS A 405 26.07 15.14 0.29
C LYS A 405 25.02 14.55 -0.65
N GLY A 406 25.01 13.23 -0.81
CA GLY A 406 24.04 12.50 -1.63
C GLY A 406 24.48 12.30 -3.08
N ALA A 407 25.72 12.64 -3.43
CA ALA A 407 26.26 12.48 -4.79
C ALA A 407 26.72 11.03 -5.08
N LEU A 408 26.75 10.14 -4.07
CA LEU A 408 27.17 8.75 -4.22
C LEU A 408 26.49 8.02 -5.40
N PRO A 409 25.16 8.11 -5.58
CA PRO A 409 24.49 7.41 -6.68
C PRO A 409 24.90 7.90 -8.08
N LEU A 410 25.39 9.14 -8.21
CA LEU A 410 25.94 9.67 -9.47
C LEU A 410 27.36 9.14 -9.71
N TRP A 411 28.18 9.09 -8.67
CA TRP A 411 29.54 8.54 -8.74
C TRP A 411 29.54 7.04 -9.06
N THR A 412 28.67 6.26 -8.41
CA THR A 412 28.47 4.84 -8.71
C THR A 412 28.12 4.64 -10.19
N LEU A 413 27.14 5.39 -10.71
CA LEU A 413 26.73 5.30 -12.10
C LEU A 413 27.85 5.72 -13.07
N TRP A 414 28.63 6.77 -12.73
CA TRP A 414 29.73 7.25 -13.58
C TRP A 414 30.83 6.20 -13.69
N VAL A 415 31.21 5.63 -12.55
CA VAL A 415 32.23 4.60 -12.49
C VAL A 415 31.80 3.36 -13.26
N GLU A 416 30.60 2.82 -13.00
CA GLU A 416 30.07 1.65 -13.71
C GLU A 416 30.05 1.86 -15.24
N TRP A 417 29.64 3.04 -15.69
CA TRP A 417 29.67 3.40 -17.10
C TRP A 417 31.09 3.47 -17.66
N SER A 418 32.03 4.05 -16.91
CA SER A 418 33.43 4.16 -17.31
C SER A 418 34.12 2.80 -17.42
N GLU A 419 33.78 1.84 -16.55
CA GLU A 419 34.33 0.48 -16.60
C GLU A 419 34.01 -0.25 -17.91
N GLY A 420 32.85 0.03 -18.50
CA GLY A 420 32.42 -0.58 -19.76
C GLY A 420 32.89 0.15 -21.03
N THR A 421 33.27 1.42 -20.92
CA THR A 421 33.41 2.31 -22.09
C THR A 421 34.78 2.99 -22.19
N ASN A 422 35.38 3.38 -21.07
CA ASN A 422 36.61 4.17 -21.03
C ASN A 422 37.86 3.28 -20.90
N SER A 423 39.04 3.90 -21.04
CA SER A 423 40.30 3.23 -20.75
C SER A 423 40.43 2.87 -19.27
N LYS A 424 41.30 1.91 -18.95
CA LYS A 424 41.56 1.51 -17.57
C LYS A 424 42.18 2.66 -16.76
N GLU A 425 43.02 3.46 -17.41
CA GLU A 425 43.69 4.62 -16.83
C GLU A 425 42.69 5.72 -16.45
N ASP A 426 41.74 6.02 -17.35
CA ASP A 426 40.70 7.02 -17.10
C ASP A 426 39.74 6.57 -15.98
N THR A 427 39.40 5.28 -15.95
CA THR A 427 38.56 4.69 -14.91
C THR A 427 39.23 4.75 -13.53
N GLU A 428 40.54 4.48 -13.46
CA GLU A 428 41.32 4.62 -12.23
C GLU A 428 41.35 6.08 -11.75
N ALA A 429 41.61 7.03 -12.65
CA ALA A 429 41.62 8.45 -12.32
C ALA A 429 40.25 8.91 -11.80
N LEU A 430 39.16 8.36 -12.35
CA LEU A 430 37.80 8.63 -11.91
C LEU A 430 37.55 8.11 -10.49
N TYR A 431 37.98 6.88 -10.19
CA TYR A 431 37.90 6.33 -8.84
C TYR A 431 38.64 7.21 -7.83
N GLN A 432 39.86 7.65 -8.13
CA GLN A 432 40.62 8.55 -7.27
C GLN A 432 39.90 9.89 -7.06
N ARG A 433 39.37 10.49 -8.14
CA ARG A 433 38.59 11.74 -8.05
C ARG A 433 37.34 11.58 -7.17
N SER A 434 36.64 10.46 -7.29
CA SER A 434 35.42 10.18 -6.50
C SER A 434 35.72 10.13 -4.99
N LEU A 435 36.87 9.60 -4.59
CA LEU A 435 37.28 9.50 -3.19
C LEU A 435 37.55 10.88 -2.56
N HIS A 436 38.08 11.83 -3.34
CA HIS A 436 38.33 13.19 -2.87
C HIS A 436 37.07 14.06 -2.86
N ALA A 437 36.11 13.77 -3.75
CA ALA A 437 34.91 14.59 -3.92
C ALA A 437 33.72 14.18 -3.03
N THR A 438 33.66 12.92 -2.60
CA THR A 438 32.58 12.37 -1.76
C THR A 438 32.78 12.68 -0.27
N THR A 439 31.69 12.65 0.51
CA THR A 439 31.82 12.76 1.96
C THR A 439 32.54 11.53 2.54
N PRO A 440 33.17 11.63 3.73
CA PRO A 440 33.89 10.49 4.32
C PRO A 440 33.04 9.23 4.46
N ALA A 441 31.74 9.36 4.77
CA ALA A 441 30.82 8.22 4.86
C ALA A 441 30.56 7.55 3.50
N GLU A 442 30.36 8.34 2.44
CA GLU A 442 30.11 7.84 1.07
C GLU A 442 31.39 7.31 0.41
N SER A 443 32.57 7.82 0.82
CA SER A 443 33.86 7.34 0.32
C SER A 443 34.09 5.85 0.61
N VAL A 444 33.42 5.29 1.62
CA VAL A 444 33.52 3.87 1.99
C VAL A 444 33.06 2.96 0.85
N THR A 445 31.87 3.23 0.30
CA THR A 445 31.32 2.47 -0.83
C THR A 445 32.22 2.59 -2.07
N MET A 446 32.76 3.79 -2.34
CA MET A 446 33.67 3.99 -3.47
C MET A 446 35.00 3.21 -3.29
N LYS A 447 35.52 3.10 -2.06
CA LYS A 447 36.73 2.28 -1.78
C LYS A 447 36.50 0.80 -2.05
N GLU A 448 35.33 0.28 -1.69
CA GLU A 448 34.96 -1.12 -1.93
C GLU A 448 34.84 -1.43 -3.43
N MET A 449 34.21 -0.54 -4.19
CA MET A 449 34.10 -0.66 -5.65
C MET A 449 35.48 -0.58 -6.31
N TYR A 450 36.31 0.38 -5.90
CA TYR A 450 37.65 0.57 -6.47
C TYR A 450 38.56 -0.63 -6.21
N LEU A 451 38.52 -1.19 -5.00
CA LEU A 451 39.29 -2.40 -4.65
C LEU A 451 38.90 -3.58 -5.55
N ASP A 452 37.60 -3.76 -5.78
CA ASP A 452 37.04 -4.81 -6.63
C ASP A 452 37.45 -4.67 -8.09
N TRP A 453 37.25 -3.48 -8.64
CA TRP A 453 37.59 -3.18 -10.02
C TRP A 453 39.09 -3.38 -10.27
N THR A 454 39.93 -2.94 -9.33
CA THR A 454 41.38 -3.11 -9.43
C THR A 454 41.77 -4.58 -9.44
N TYR A 455 41.06 -5.42 -8.67
CA TYR A 455 41.29 -6.86 -8.66
C TYR A 455 40.93 -7.51 -9.99
N ARG A 456 39.72 -7.23 -10.47
CA ARG A 456 39.21 -7.78 -11.75
C ARG A 456 40.07 -7.36 -12.95
N ASN A 457 40.58 -6.12 -12.97
CA ASN A 457 41.18 -5.54 -14.18
C ASN A 457 42.70 -5.37 -14.16
N CYS A 458 43.32 -5.31 -12.97
CA CYS A 458 44.75 -5.03 -12.80
C CYS A 458 45.51 -6.07 -11.97
N GLY A 459 44.80 -7.03 -11.36
CA GLY A 459 45.39 -8.17 -10.64
C GLY A 459 45.92 -7.85 -9.23
N TYR A 460 46.26 -8.91 -8.52
CA TYR A 460 46.52 -8.92 -7.07
C TYR A 460 47.61 -7.94 -6.59
N LYS A 461 48.73 -7.81 -7.32
CA LYS A 461 49.85 -6.93 -6.91
C LYS A 461 49.43 -5.46 -6.81
N LYS A 462 48.58 -4.99 -7.72
CA LYS A 462 48.11 -3.61 -7.73
C LYS A 462 47.07 -3.38 -6.63
N VAL A 463 46.16 -4.34 -6.43
CA VAL A 463 45.18 -4.33 -5.33
C VAL A 463 45.86 -4.20 -3.98
N LYS A 464 46.92 -4.96 -3.72
CA LYS A 464 47.62 -4.90 -2.43
C LYS A 464 48.23 -3.51 -2.14
N ARG A 465 48.81 -2.88 -3.16
CA ARG A 465 49.32 -1.50 -3.05
C ARG A 465 48.18 -0.51 -2.82
N LEU A 466 47.09 -0.67 -3.58
CA LEU A 466 45.91 0.16 -3.44
C LEU A 466 45.30 0.05 -2.04
N PHE A 467 45.06 -1.16 -1.56
CA PHE A 467 44.55 -1.43 -0.21
C PHE A 467 45.40 -0.74 0.86
N THR A 468 46.72 -0.82 0.73
CA THR A 468 47.65 -0.17 1.66
C THR A 468 47.47 1.35 1.66
N SER A 469 47.36 1.98 0.47
CA SER A 469 47.11 3.42 0.36
C SER A 469 45.71 3.82 0.84
N LEU A 470 44.67 3.04 0.53
CA LEU A 470 43.31 3.32 0.98
C LEU A 470 43.18 3.23 2.50
N CYS A 471 43.95 2.35 3.16
CA CYS A 471 44.03 2.24 4.62
C CYS A 471 44.60 3.50 5.31
N GLU A 472 45.19 4.45 4.58
CA GLU A 472 45.64 5.72 5.15
C GLU A 472 44.48 6.71 5.33
N ASN A 473 43.39 6.53 4.57
CA ASN A 473 42.25 7.45 4.53
C ASN A 473 41.02 6.83 5.20
N ARG A 474 40.71 7.22 6.44
CA ARG A 474 39.48 6.82 7.16
C ARG A 474 38.24 7.55 6.64
N PRO A 475 37.01 7.00 6.77
CA PRO A 475 36.61 5.75 7.44
C PRO A 475 36.62 4.51 6.52
N PHE A 476 36.43 3.33 7.12
CA PHE A 476 36.38 2.02 6.47
C PHE A 476 35.04 1.31 6.73
N SER A 477 34.74 0.30 5.94
CA SER A 477 33.71 -0.72 6.23
C SER A 477 34.35 -2.05 6.59
N LEU A 478 33.59 -2.91 7.26
CA LEU A 478 33.98 -4.30 7.46
C LEU A 478 34.10 -5.03 6.12
N ASP A 479 33.21 -4.73 5.17
CA ASP A 479 33.17 -5.36 3.85
C ASP A 479 34.43 -5.07 3.03
N PHE A 480 35.01 -3.86 3.17
CA PHE A 480 36.30 -3.52 2.58
C PHE A 480 37.42 -4.49 3.00
N PHE A 481 37.48 -4.83 4.30
CA PHE A 481 38.46 -5.80 4.81
C PHE A 481 38.10 -7.24 4.43
N ARG A 482 36.83 -7.64 4.55
CA ARG A 482 36.37 -8.98 4.15
C ARG A 482 36.69 -9.26 2.68
N LYS A 483 36.52 -8.27 1.80
CA LYS A 483 36.83 -8.38 0.38
C LYS A 483 38.32 -8.57 0.12
N MET A 484 39.19 -7.84 0.82
CA MET A 484 40.63 -8.04 0.71
C MET A 484 41.06 -9.44 1.21
N ILE A 485 40.47 -9.91 2.31
CA ILE A 485 40.70 -11.25 2.83
C ILE A 485 40.26 -12.32 1.82
N GLN A 486 39.09 -12.14 1.19
CA GLN A 486 38.60 -13.04 0.15
C GLN A 486 39.54 -13.08 -1.07
N ILE A 487 40.02 -11.91 -1.52
CA ILE A 487 41.00 -11.80 -2.62
C ILE A 487 42.29 -12.56 -2.28
N GLU A 488 42.77 -12.49 -1.03
CA GLU A 488 43.96 -13.24 -0.60
C GLU A 488 43.73 -14.76 -0.62
N LYS A 489 42.55 -15.22 -0.18
CA LYS A 489 42.16 -16.64 -0.18
C LYS A 489 42.14 -17.25 -1.57
N GLU A 490 41.77 -16.46 -2.58
CA GLU A 490 41.69 -16.90 -3.98
C GLU A 490 43.07 -17.04 -4.64
N GLN A 491 44.16 -16.58 -4.01
CA GLN A 491 45.49 -16.70 -4.58
C GLN A 491 46.05 -18.11 -4.41
N GLU A 492 46.65 -18.66 -5.47
CA GLU A 492 47.34 -19.97 -5.45
C GLU A 492 48.44 -20.06 -4.38
N SER A 493 49.03 -18.92 -4.02
CA SER A 493 50.05 -18.80 -2.96
C SER A 493 49.55 -17.98 -1.77
N CYS A 494 48.35 -18.30 -1.27
CA CYS A 494 47.82 -17.69 -0.05
C CYS A 494 48.81 -17.88 1.11
N LYS A 495 49.34 -16.77 1.63
CA LYS A 495 50.26 -16.77 2.77
C LYS A 495 49.49 -16.38 4.01
N MET A 496 49.55 -17.25 5.03
CA MET A 496 48.89 -16.99 6.30
C MET A 496 49.38 -15.68 6.97
N LEU A 497 50.61 -15.26 6.67
CA LEU A 497 51.16 -13.98 7.13
C LEU A 497 50.29 -12.78 6.71
N HIS A 498 49.86 -12.72 5.45
CA HIS A 498 49.03 -11.62 4.94
C HIS A 498 47.60 -11.71 5.48
N MET A 499 47.06 -12.93 5.56
CA MET A 499 45.74 -13.17 6.16
C MET A 499 45.67 -12.64 7.59
N ARG A 500 46.66 -13.00 8.43
CA ARG A 500 46.79 -12.47 9.79
C ARG A 500 46.83 -10.95 9.80
N GLU A 501 47.63 -10.34 8.92
CA GLU A 501 47.73 -8.88 8.83
C GLU A 501 46.38 -8.21 8.54
N TYR A 502 45.59 -8.73 7.59
CA TYR A 502 44.30 -8.14 7.24
C TYR A 502 43.25 -8.34 8.34
N TYR A 503 43.19 -9.51 8.97
CA TYR A 503 42.32 -9.74 10.13
C TYR A 503 42.69 -8.83 11.30
N GLU A 504 43.98 -8.69 11.61
CA GLU A 504 44.44 -7.80 12.68
C GLU A 504 44.10 -6.34 12.39
N ARG A 505 44.19 -5.89 11.14
CA ARG A 505 43.76 -4.53 10.75
C ARG A 505 42.24 -4.35 10.88
N ALA A 506 41.44 -5.34 10.46
CA ALA A 506 39.99 -5.30 10.61
C ALA A 506 39.56 -5.29 12.09
N LEU A 507 40.21 -6.09 12.93
CA LEU A 507 39.94 -6.22 14.36
C LEU A 507 40.27 -4.94 15.14
N ARG A 508 41.26 -4.16 14.70
CA ARG A 508 41.56 -2.85 15.30
C ARG A 508 40.40 -1.86 15.15
N GLU A 509 39.66 -1.93 14.05
CA GLU A 509 38.57 -1.00 13.74
C GLU A 509 37.20 -1.56 14.20
N PHE A 510 36.96 -2.86 14.05
CA PHE A 510 35.63 -3.48 14.26
C PHE A 510 35.59 -4.57 15.35
N GLY A 511 36.71 -4.84 16.03
CA GLY A 511 36.84 -5.93 16.98
C GLY A 511 36.01 -5.75 18.27
N SER A 512 35.54 -4.54 18.58
CA SER A 512 34.66 -4.30 19.73
C SER A 512 33.19 -4.57 19.44
N THR A 513 32.79 -4.60 18.16
CA THR A 513 31.38 -4.64 17.74
C THR A 513 31.00 -5.88 16.93
N ASN A 514 31.97 -6.67 16.45
CA ASN A 514 31.71 -7.81 15.57
C ASN A 514 32.28 -9.12 16.12
N THR A 515 31.42 -10.05 16.54
CA THR A 515 31.79 -11.36 17.07
C THR A 515 32.26 -12.32 15.97
N ASP A 516 31.61 -12.27 14.81
CA ASP A 516 31.88 -13.17 13.68
C ASP A 516 33.30 -12.96 13.11
N LEU A 517 33.80 -11.72 13.10
CA LEU A 517 35.17 -11.41 12.63
C LEU A 517 36.25 -12.14 13.45
N TRP A 518 36.05 -12.27 14.76
CA TRP A 518 36.96 -13.05 15.62
C TRP A 518 36.88 -14.55 15.34
N LEU A 519 35.67 -15.06 15.13
CA LEU A 519 35.44 -16.48 14.82
C LEU A 519 35.99 -16.85 13.44
N ASP A 520 35.77 -16.01 12.44
CA ASP A 520 36.33 -16.15 11.09
C ASP A 520 37.86 -16.22 11.18
N TYR A 521 38.50 -15.34 11.96
CA TYR A 521 39.95 -15.39 12.13
C TYR A 521 40.44 -16.70 12.78
N ILE A 522 39.75 -17.18 13.82
CA ILE A 522 40.07 -18.46 14.46
C ILE A 522 39.90 -19.63 13.48
N LYS A 523 38.80 -19.63 12.71
CA LYS A 523 38.54 -20.65 11.69
C LYS A 523 39.67 -20.72 10.68
N GLU A 524 40.19 -19.58 10.22
CA GLU A 524 41.33 -19.53 9.29
C GLU A 524 42.64 -20.05 9.91
N GLU A 525 42.92 -19.79 11.18
CA GLU A 525 44.11 -20.34 11.85
C GLU A 525 44.03 -21.87 12.05
N LEU A 526 42.83 -22.45 12.08
CA LEU A 526 42.61 -23.89 12.17
C LEU A 526 42.57 -24.58 10.80
N SER A 527 42.05 -23.92 9.76
CA SER A 527 41.81 -24.54 8.44
C SER A 527 42.97 -24.35 7.46
N HIS A 528 43.76 -23.27 7.57
CA HIS A 528 44.78 -22.94 6.60
C HIS A 528 46.04 -23.84 6.75
N PRO A 529 46.69 -24.31 5.64
CA PRO A 529 47.87 -25.18 5.72
C PRO A 529 49.08 -24.60 6.47
N GLN A 530 49.20 -23.27 6.50
CA GLN A 530 50.22 -22.51 7.24
C GLN A 530 49.66 -21.85 8.53
N GLY A 531 48.45 -22.24 8.94
CA GLY A 531 47.80 -21.82 10.18
C GLY A 531 48.57 -22.33 11.40
N LYS A 532 48.42 -21.60 12.52
CA LYS A 532 49.00 -21.99 13.81
C LYS A 532 47.87 -22.13 14.83
N PRO A 533 47.41 -23.35 15.11
CA PRO A 533 46.38 -23.60 16.12
C PRO A 533 46.71 -23.01 17.50
N GLU A 534 48.01 -22.91 17.84
CA GLU A 534 48.51 -22.27 19.07
C GLU A 534 48.04 -20.82 19.24
N ASN A 535 47.84 -20.09 18.13
CA ASN A 535 47.38 -18.70 18.18
C ASN A 535 45.90 -18.59 18.58
N CYS A 536 45.09 -19.64 18.38
CA CYS A 536 43.64 -19.60 18.58
C CYS A 536 43.28 -19.25 20.03
N GLY A 537 44.04 -19.77 21.01
CA GLY A 537 43.83 -19.44 22.42
C GLY A 537 44.08 -17.96 22.74
N SER A 538 45.11 -17.38 22.12
CA SER A 538 45.42 -15.95 22.25
C SER A 538 44.35 -15.08 21.60
N ILE A 539 43.86 -15.45 20.41
CA ILE A 539 42.80 -14.73 19.69
C ILE A 539 41.49 -14.78 20.49
N HIS A 540 41.10 -15.96 21.01
CA HIS A 540 39.91 -16.11 21.85
C HIS A 540 39.97 -15.22 23.10
N TRP A 541 41.12 -15.20 23.79
CA TRP A 541 41.29 -14.35 24.97
C TRP A 541 41.20 -12.86 24.65
N ARG A 542 41.74 -12.44 23.50
CA ARG A 542 41.63 -11.05 23.02
C ARG A 542 40.19 -10.69 22.66
N ALA A 543 39.46 -11.58 22.01
CA ALA A 543 38.04 -11.38 21.69
C ALA A 543 37.21 -11.13 22.95
N MET A 544 37.39 -11.96 24.00
CA MET A 544 36.71 -11.77 25.30
C MET A 544 37.03 -10.44 25.97
N LYS A 545 38.21 -9.85 25.70
CA LYS A 545 38.60 -8.55 26.28
C LYS A 545 38.13 -7.35 25.46
N MET A 546 38.00 -7.50 24.14
CA MET A 546 37.69 -6.38 23.24
C MET A 546 36.20 -6.25 22.94
N LEU A 547 35.46 -7.35 22.90
CA LEU A 547 34.02 -7.36 22.70
C LEU A 547 33.30 -6.74 23.90
N GLN A 548 32.23 -6.00 23.64
CA GLN A 548 31.49 -5.25 24.66
C GLN A 548 30.11 -5.85 24.94
N GLY A 549 29.73 -5.91 26.21
CA GLY A 549 28.38 -6.31 26.65
C GLY A 549 28.00 -7.74 26.23
N ASP A 550 26.75 -7.90 25.79
CA ASP A 550 26.14 -9.18 25.41
C ASP A 550 26.86 -9.91 24.25
N LEU A 551 27.72 -9.19 23.49
CA LEU A 551 28.53 -9.76 22.42
C LEU A 551 29.58 -10.76 22.94
N VAL A 552 30.02 -10.65 24.19
CA VAL A 552 30.94 -11.63 24.79
C VAL A 552 30.24 -12.98 24.98
N GLU A 553 28.99 -12.98 25.43
CA GLU A 553 28.20 -14.20 25.64
C GLU A 553 27.84 -14.86 24.30
N ASP A 554 27.48 -14.07 23.29
CA ASP A 554 27.26 -14.55 21.91
C ASP A 554 28.54 -15.20 21.35
N PHE A 555 29.69 -14.53 21.51
CA PHE A 555 30.97 -15.06 21.05
C PHE A 555 31.34 -16.37 21.74
N VAL A 556 31.22 -16.48 23.07
CA VAL A 556 31.52 -17.73 23.81
C VAL A 556 30.60 -18.87 23.37
N SER A 557 29.32 -18.58 23.16
CA SER A 557 28.34 -19.57 22.68
C SER A 557 28.72 -20.09 21.29
N LYS A 558 29.00 -19.19 20.34
CA LYS A 558 29.42 -19.54 18.98
C LYS A 558 30.79 -20.24 18.96
N TYR A 559 31.73 -19.80 19.78
CA TYR A 559 33.04 -20.44 19.87
C TYR A 559 32.95 -21.87 20.43
N THR A 560 32.09 -22.11 21.42
CA THR A 560 31.84 -23.46 21.96
C THR A 560 31.27 -24.37 20.87
N LEU A 561 30.30 -23.87 20.09
CA LEU A 561 29.75 -24.60 18.95
C LEU A 561 30.83 -24.94 17.90
N LEU A 562 31.75 -24.00 17.62
CA LEU A 562 32.86 -24.21 16.71
C LEU A 562 33.81 -25.32 17.20
N GLN A 563 34.13 -25.34 18.49
CA GLN A 563 34.97 -26.40 19.09
C GLN A 563 34.31 -27.78 19.03
N THR A 564 32.98 -27.84 19.14
CA THR A 564 32.21 -29.10 19.04
C THR A 564 31.99 -29.57 17.60
N GLY A 565 32.42 -28.81 16.58
CA GLY A 565 32.24 -29.15 15.17
C GLY A 565 30.80 -29.03 14.66
N LEU A 566 29.95 -28.27 15.36
CA LEU A 566 28.53 -28.08 15.05
C LEU A 566 28.24 -26.78 14.27
N LEU A 567 29.28 -26.13 13.72
CA LEU A 567 29.25 -24.77 13.16
C LEU A 567 29.98 -24.65 11.82
#